data_AF-A0A818Z535-F1
#
_entry.id   AF-A0A818Z535-F1
#
_cell.length_a   1.000
_cell.length_b   1.000
_cell.length_c   1.000
_cell.angle_alpha   90.00
_cell.angle_beta   90.00
_cell.angle_gamma   90.00
#
_symmetry.space_group_name_H-M   'P 1'
#
loop_
_entity.id
_entity.type
_entity.pdbx_description
1 polymer ?
#
loop_
_entity_poly.entity_id
_entity_poly.type
_entity_poly.pdbx_seq_one_letter_code
_entity_poly.pdbx_strand_id
1 'polypeptide(L)'
;MAYRLHFLMRVLRLGYHFLSADIDSIWLSNPFEHIVQDTSITIQGQTHKEIKMSGGFVIVHATTQGRIFWQNIIDCQQQNLEYLRRQNGSQHKLGMSILTEQECINDRLNSTNKYLLDPYLFPDGRSFFDQQRPQSRGIVPVVIHGNWLVGLEPKVKRLLAWNLIAATANVCSPLESGIPYSSSHDNTRVHLRIRVLSYNRLKSLQRLLSSLLVANYLGDSVELEISIDRPSSNATAAAINEWKQLTAYMGDGVRNSSKFR
;
A
#
# COMPACT_ATOMS: atom_id res chain seq x y z
N MET A 1 0.40 -11.89 -9.80
CA MET A 1 1.25 -11.79 -8.59
C MET A 1 2.67 -11.31 -8.89
N ALA A 2 3.41 -11.86 -9.87
CA ALA A 2 4.82 -11.52 -10.07
C ALA A 2 5.14 -10.03 -10.35
N TYR A 3 4.24 -9.26 -10.97
CA TYR A 3 4.54 -7.87 -11.37
C TYR A 3 4.90 -6.95 -10.20
N ARG A 4 4.17 -7.06 -9.06
CA ARG A 4 4.44 -6.23 -7.86
C ARG A 4 5.83 -6.49 -7.32
N LEU A 5 6.22 -7.75 -7.15
CA LEU A 5 7.52 -8.13 -6.58
C LEU A 5 8.68 -7.64 -7.45
N HIS A 6 8.58 -7.85 -8.77
CA HIS A 6 9.58 -7.37 -9.73
C HIS A 6 9.65 -5.84 -9.81
N PHE A 7 8.51 -5.15 -9.68
CA PHE A 7 8.49 -3.70 -9.56
C PHE A 7 9.23 -3.23 -8.30
N LEU A 8 8.92 -3.80 -7.14
CA LEU A 8 9.57 -3.46 -5.87
C LEU A 8 11.07 -3.77 -5.90
N MET A 9 11.51 -4.83 -6.60
CA MET A 9 12.93 -5.08 -6.84
C MET A 9 13.59 -3.95 -7.65
N ARG A 10 12.93 -3.40 -8.66
CA ARG A 10 13.47 -2.25 -9.42
C ARG A 10 13.63 -1.03 -8.52
N VAL A 11 12.67 -0.78 -7.63
CA VAL A 11 12.75 0.30 -6.62
C VAL A 11 14.01 0.13 -5.76
N LEU A 12 14.25 -1.07 -5.22
CA LEU A 12 15.46 -1.36 -4.43
C LEU A 12 16.77 -1.23 -5.23
N ARG A 13 16.77 -1.61 -6.52
CA ARG A 13 17.94 -1.50 -7.41
C ARG A 13 18.27 -0.05 -7.75
N LEU A 14 17.28 0.84 -7.73
CA LEU A 14 17.48 2.28 -7.89
C LEU A 14 17.95 2.98 -6.60
N GLY A 15 18.14 2.23 -5.50
CA GLY A 15 18.60 2.76 -4.22
C GLY A 15 17.48 3.26 -3.30
N TYR A 16 16.21 3.10 -3.68
CA TYR A 16 15.07 3.54 -2.86
C TYR A 16 14.58 2.42 -1.95
N HIS A 17 14.37 2.75 -0.67
CA HIS A 17 13.62 1.88 0.24
C HIS A 17 12.16 1.84 -0.22
N PHE A 18 11.45 0.77 0.09
CA PHE A 18 10.00 0.76 -0.10
C PHE A 18 9.28 0.39 1.17
N LEU A 19 8.10 0.99 1.34
CA LEU A 19 7.05 0.54 2.22
C LEU A 19 5.94 0.00 1.33
N SER A 20 5.50 -1.24 1.60
CA SER A 20 4.39 -1.87 0.93
C SER A 20 3.30 -2.17 1.95
N ALA A 21 2.09 -1.71 1.66
CA ALA A 21 0.91 -1.97 2.49
C ALA A 21 -0.24 -2.53 1.65
N ASP A 22 -1.11 -3.31 2.27
CA ASP A 22 -2.36 -3.73 1.65
C ASP A 22 -3.34 -2.56 1.56
N ILE A 23 -4.30 -2.66 0.62
CA ILE A 23 -5.30 -1.62 0.37
C ILE A 23 -6.26 -1.45 1.57
N ASP A 24 -6.40 -2.48 2.40
CA ASP A 24 -7.23 -2.48 3.60
C ASP A 24 -6.46 -2.07 4.87
N SER A 25 -5.27 -1.46 4.73
CA SER A 25 -4.58 -0.77 5.82
C SER A 25 -5.19 0.61 6.06
N ILE A 26 -5.46 0.94 7.32
CA ILE A 26 -6.06 2.20 7.78
C ILE A 26 -4.98 3.02 8.47
N TRP A 27 -4.71 4.24 7.98
CA TRP A 27 -3.60 5.08 8.42
C TRP A 27 -4.16 6.22 9.27
N LEU A 28 -3.80 6.25 10.55
CA LEU A 28 -4.30 7.23 11.51
C LEU A 28 -3.26 8.32 11.84
N SER A 29 -1.97 8.02 11.65
CA SER A 29 -0.88 8.99 11.81
C SER A 29 0.29 8.66 10.88
N ASN A 30 1.35 9.48 10.93
CA ASN A 30 2.55 9.30 10.10
C ASN A 30 3.37 8.08 10.55
N PRO A 31 3.47 6.99 9.76
CA PRO A 31 4.19 5.80 10.20
C PRO A 31 5.71 5.97 10.20
N PHE A 32 6.25 6.94 9.47
CA PHE A 32 7.70 7.11 9.34
C PHE A 32 8.38 7.53 10.64
N GLU A 33 7.65 8.13 11.59
CA GLU A 33 8.13 8.45 12.93
C GLU A 33 8.39 7.21 13.79
N HIS A 34 7.80 6.07 13.42
CA HIS A 34 7.91 4.81 14.15
C HIS A 34 8.69 3.72 13.39
N ILE A 35 9.17 4.04 12.18
CA ILE A 35 9.99 3.14 11.36
C ILE A 35 11.47 3.38 11.69
N VAL A 36 12.18 2.30 11.99
CA VAL A 36 13.60 2.38 12.35
C VAL A 36 14.43 2.76 11.14
N GLN A 37 15.24 3.82 11.23
CA GLN A 37 16.06 4.29 10.11
C GLN A 37 17.42 3.56 9.99
N ASP A 38 17.70 2.62 10.89
CA ASP A 38 18.93 1.82 10.85
C ASP A 38 18.96 0.90 9.63
N THR A 39 19.83 1.21 8.69
CA THR A 39 20.04 0.44 7.47
C THR A 39 20.70 -0.93 7.71
N SER A 40 21.18 -1.22 8.92
CA SER A 40 21.58 -2.58 9.31
C SER A 40 20.40 -3.55 9.28
N ILE A 41 19.17 -3.05 9.50
CA ILE A 41 17.93 -3.81 9.41
C ILE A 41 17.59 -4.03 7.95
N THR A 42 17.33 -5.27 7.56
CA THR A 42 16.99 -5.64 6.19
C THR A 42 15.52 -5.41 5.89
N ILE A 43 14.64 -5.83 6.81
CA ILE A 43 13.19 -5.76 6.67
C ILE A 43 12.54 -5.38 7.99
N GLN A 44 11.53 -4.53 7.91
CA GLN A 44 10.62 -4.24 9.01
C GLN A 44 9.21 -4.63 8.61
N GLY A 45 8.37 -4.93 9.57
CA GLY A 45 6.99 -5.21 9.24
C GLY A 45 6.11 -5.35 10.45
N GLN A 46 4.82 -5.26 10.18
CA GLN A 46 3.81 -5.42 11.19
C GLN A 46 3.78 -6.86 11.72
N THR A 47 3.60 -6.99 13.03
CA THR A 47 3.44 -8.29 13.67
C THR A 47 2.04 -8.86 13.39
N HIS A 48 1.98 -10.13 13.01
CA HIS A 48 0.75 -10.90 12.81
C HIS A 48 0.82 -12.17 13.68
N LYS A 49 -0.23 -12.39 14.48
CA LYS A 49 -0.30 -13.52 15.44
C LYS A 49 0.96 -13.62 16.33
N GLU A 50 1.50 -12.48 16.73
CA GLU A 50 2.62 -12.31 17.69
C GLU A 50 4.00 -12.83 17.23
N ILE A 51 4.07 -13.82 16.33
CA ILE A 51 5.32 -14.47 15.93
C ILE A 51 5.65 -14.34 14.44
N LYS A 52 4.69 -13.90 13.61
CA LYS A 52 4.87 -13.76 12.16
C LYS A 52 4.93 -12.30 11.76
N MET A 53 5.60 -12.01 10.66
CA MET A 53 5.44 -10.73 9.98
C MET A 53 4.25 -10.81 9.02
N SER A 54 3.39 -9.80 9.05
CA SER A 54 2.31 -9.62 8.07
C SER A 54 2.90 -9.28 6.71
N GLY A 55 2.39 -9.91 5.64
CA GLY A 55 2.74 -9.49 4.27
C GLY A 55 2.07 -8.17 3.84
N GLY A 56 1.11 -7.69 4.63
CA GLY A 56 0.30 -6.52 4.30
C GLY A 56 0.80 -5.20 4.86
N PHE A 57 1.93 -5.20 5.58
CA PHE A 57 2.65 -3.97 5.93
C PHE A 57 4.13 -4.31 6.16
N VAL A 58 4.97 -4.07 5.14
CA VAL A 58 6.39 -4.39 5.15
C VAL A 58 7.23 -3.25 4.60
N ILE A 59 8.41 -3.05 5.17
CA ILE A 59 9.41 -2.08 4.73
C ILE A 59 10.69 -2.84 4.41
N VAL A 60 11.27 -2.63 3.23
CA VAL A 60 12.55 -3.23 2.86
C VAL A 60 13.54 -2.13 2.52
N HIS A 61 14.71 -2.19 3.15
CA HIS A 61 15.78 -1.22 2.91
C HIS A 61 16.56 -1.58 1.65
N ALA A 62 17.04 -0.56 0.93
CA ALA A 62 17.76 -0.68 -0.34
C ALA A 62 19.25 -1.02 -0.15
N THR A 63 19.55 -1.88 0.82
CA THR A 63 20.89 -2.39 1.06
C THR A 63 21.17 -3.60 0.18
N THR A 64 22.43 -4.05 0.15
CA THR A 64 22.78 -5.31 -0.52
C THR A 64 22.00 -6.48 0.06
N GLN A 65 21.83 -6.52 1.39
CA GLN A 65 21.05 -7.57 2.05
C GLN A 65 19.55 -7.46 1.74
N GLY A 66 18.97 -6.26 1.69
CA GLY A 66 17.57 -6.06 1.27
C GLY A 66 17.30 -6.49 -0.16
N ARG A 67 18.22 -6.22 -1.09
CA ARG A 67 18.11 -6.72 -2.47
C ARG A 67 18.21 -8.24 -2.55
N ILE A 68 19.15 -8.86 -1.84
CA ILE A 68 19.28 -10.32 -1.79
C ILE A 68 18.02 -10.94 -1.19
N PHE A 69 17.57 -10.43 -0.05
CA PHE A 69 16.36 -10.88 0.62
C PHE A 69 15.15 -10.84 -0.32
N TRP A 70 14.92 -9.70 -0.98
CA TRP A 70 13.77 -9.54 -1.86
C TRP A 70 13.86 -10.40 -3.13
N GLN A 71 15.07 -10.64 -3.64
CA GLN A 71 15.28 -11.58 -4.76
C GLN A 71 14.88 -12.99 -4.34
N ASN A 72 15.24 -13.41 -3.13
CA ASN A 72 14.84 -14.71 -2.60
C ASN A 72 13.31 -14.86 -2.46
N ILE A 73 12.58 -13.76 -2.20
CA ILE A 73 11.10 -13.75 -2.19
C ILE A 73 10.54 -13.94 -3.60
N ILE A 74 11.12 -13.26 -4.59
CA ILE A 74 10.75 -13.42 -6.00
C ILE A 74 10.95 -14.87 -6.44
N ASP A 75 12.13 -15.44 -6.14
CA ASP A 75 12.49 -16.79 -6.54
C ASP A 75 11.56 -17.83 -5.88
N CYS A 76 11.25 -17.65 -4.59
CA CYS A 76 10.26 -18.45 -3.88
C CYS A 76 8.90 -18.45 -4.59
N GLN A 77 8.38 -17.26 -4.92
CA GLN A 77 7.09 -17.11 -5.58
C GLN A 77 7.08 -17.67 -7.00
N GLN A 78 8.21 -17.63 -7.72
CA GLN A 78 8.36 -18.24 -9.03
C GLN A 78 8.35 -19.77 -8.95
N GLN A 79 9.10 -20.35 -8.01
CA GLN A 79 9.09 -21.79 -7.75
C GLN A 79 7.67 -22.28 -7.40
N ASN A 80 6.93 -21.52 -6.58
CA ASN A 80 5.54 -21.83 -6.25
C ASN A 80 4.65 -21.84 -7.48
N LEU A 81 4.80 -20.84 -8.36
CA LEU A 81 4.03 -20.77 -9.60
C LEU A 81 4.34 -21.95 -10.54
N GLU A 82 5.61 -22.34 -10.65
CA GLU A 82 6.03 -23.50 -11.44
C GLU A 82 5.48 -24.81 -10.86
N TYR A 83 5.53 -24.98 -9.54
CA TYR A 83 4.93 -26.11 -8.86
C TYR A 83 3.43 -26.22 -9.17
N LEU A 84 2.67 -25.11 -9.02
CA LEU A 84 1.24 -25.08 -9.32
C LEU A 84 0.94 -25.37 -10.79
N ARG A 85 1.78 -24.90 -11.73
CA ARG A 85 1.66 -25.22 -13.16
C ARG A 85 1.84 -26.71 -13.44
N ARG A 86 2.78 -27.38 -12.78
CA ARG A 86 2.99 -28.83 -12.92
C ARG A 86 1.82 -29.62 -12.33
N GLN A 87 1.26 -29.17 -11.20
CA GLN A 87 0.14 -29.83 -10.54
C GLN A 87 -1.19 -29.70 -11.27
N ASN A 88 -1.42 -28.60 -12.01
CA ASN A 88 -2.63 -28.41 -12.83
C ASN A 88 -2.80 -29.43 -13.98
N GLY A 89 -1.79 -30.26 -14.27
CA GLY A 89 -1.94 -31.44 -15.16
C GLY A 89 -2.69 -32.61 -14.53
N SER A 90 -2.88 -32.58 -13.21
CA SER A 90 -3.60 -33.58 -12.42
C SER A 90 -4.90 -32.96 -11.91
N GLN A 91 -6.05 -33.61 -12.15
CA GLN A 91 -7.40 -33.13 -11.80
C GLN A 91 -7.70 -32.97 -10.28
N HIS A 92 -6.71 -32.67 -9.44
CA HIS A 92 -6.96 -32.32 -8.05
C HIS A 92 -7.20 -30.81 -7.94
N LYS A 93 -8.41 -30.45 -7.46
CA LYS A 93 -8.76 -29.08 -7.03
C LYS A 93 -7.60 -28.54 -6.20
N LEU A 94 -6.84 -27.60 -6.77
CA LEU A 94 -5.75 -26.91 -6.08
C LEU A 94 -6.29 -26.35 -4.77
N GLY A 95 -5.80 -26.89 -3.65
CA GLY A 95 -5.84 -26.19 -2.38
C GLY A 95 -5.19 -24.81 -2.58
N MET A 96 -5.78 -23.78 -1.97
CA MET A 96 -5.27 -22.42 -1.96
C MET A 96 -3.74 -22.42 -1.87
N SER A 97 -3.08 -21.61 -2.71
CA SER A 97 -1.62 -21.44 -2.79
C SER A 97 -0.97 -21.60 -1.41
N ILE A 98 -0.31 -22.76 -1.20
CA ILE A 98 0.25 -23.18 0.09
C ILE A 98 1.48 -22.32 0.47
N LEU A 99 1.90 -21.41 -0.42
CA LEU A 99 3.10 -20.57 -0.27
C LEU A 99 2.83 -19.16 -0.83
N THR A 100 2.05 -18.41 -0.06
CA THR A 100 1.80 -16.97 -0.18
C THR A 100 3.08 -16.14 -0.06
N GLU A 101 3.03 -14.86 -0.47
CA GLU A 101 4.16 -13.92 -0.28
C GLU A 101 4.56 -13.84 1.21
N GLN A 102 3.57 -13.82 2.10
CA GLN A 102 3.78 -13.83 3.54
C GLN A 102 4.55 -15.08 4.00
N GLU A 103 4.24 -16.27 3.48
CA GLU A 103 4.97 -17.49 3.83
C GLU A 103 6.42 -17.42 3.34
N CYS A 104 6.65 -17.01 2.09
CA CYS A 104 8.00 -16.82 1.56
C CYS A 104 8.83 -15.84 2.42
N ILE A 105 8.21 -14.75 2.89
CA ILE A 105 8.84 -13.79 3.81
C ILE A 105 9.18 -14.49 5.13
N ASN A 106 8.19 -15.07 5.80
CA ASN A 106 8.35 -15.64 7.14
C ASN A 106 9.38 -16.78 7.19
N ASP A 107 9.45 -17.63 6.17
CA ASP A 107 10.43 -18.71 6.07
C ASP A 107 11.89 -18.21 6.06
N ARG A 108 12.11 -16.97 5.61
CA ARG A 108 13.44 -16.34 5.50
C ARG A 108 13.75 -15.37 6.63
N LEU A 109 12.78 -15.09 7.51
CA LEU A 109 12.98 -14.14 8.61
C LEU A 109 13.96 -14.63 9.67
N ASN A 110 14.20 -15.93 9.81
CA ASN A 110 15.09 -16.45 10.85
C ASN A 110 16.57 -16.17 10.58
N SER A 111 16.96 -16.03 9.32
CA SER A 111 18.33 -15.71 8.89
C SER A 111 18.51 -14.26 8.44
N THR A 112 17.51 -13.40 8.70
CA THR A 112 17.49 -12.02 8.23
C THR A 112 17.45 -11.06 9.41
N ASN A 113 18.27 -10.01 9.38
CA ASN A 113 18.14 -8.93 10.36
C ASN A 113 16.80 -8.20 10.16
N LYS A 114 15.89 -8.37 11.11
CA LYS A 114 14.50 -7.93 11.01
C LYS A 114 14.10 -7.09 12.20
N TYR A 115 13.12 -6.22 11.98
CA TYR A 115 12.47 -5.48 13.05
C TYR A 115 10.95 -5.66 12.98
N LEU A 116 10.35 -6.13 14.07
CA LEU A 116 8.91 -6.22 14.20
C LEU A 116 8.38 -4.92 14.79
N LEU A 117 7.44 -4.28 14.10
CA LEU A 117 6.81 -3.05 14.57
C LEU A 117 5.96 -3.33 15.82
N ASP A 118 5.86 -2.34 16.71
CA ASP A 118 5.10 -2.43 17.96
C ASP A 118 3.64 -2.82 17.66
N PRO A 119 3.12 -3.95 18.16
CA PRO A 119 1.77 -4.43 17.87
C PRO A 119 0.66 -3.54 18.45
N TYR A 120 0.96 -2.59 19.35
CA TYR A 120 -0.01 -1.60 19.84
C TYR A 120 -0.12 -0.40 18.89
N LEU A 121 0.98 -0.01 18.24
CA LEU A 121 1.00 1.06 17.24
C LEU A 121 0.63 0.54 15.83
N PHE A 122 0.96 -0.71 15.54
CA PHE A 122 0.67 -1.39 14.26
C PHE A 122 -0.18 -2.67 14.51
N PRO A 123 -1.41 -2.54 15.04
CA PRO A 123 -2.26 -3.69 15.35
C PRO A 123 -2.85 -4.32 14.09
N ASP A 124 -3.00 -5.65 14.09
CA ASP A 124 -3.86 -6.32 13.12
C ASP A 124 -5.35 -6.04 13.43
N GLY A 125 -6.22 -6.32 12.46
CA GLY A 125 -7.64 -6.02 12.58
C GLY A 125 -8.30 -6.74 13.76
N ARG A 126 -7.86 -7.94 14.13
CA ARG A 126 -8.41 -8.64 15.31
C ARG A 126 -8.02 -7.92 16.60
N SER A 127 -6.74 -7.56 16.71
CA SER A 127 -6.17 -6.89 17.88
C SER A 127 -6.82 -5.53 18.12
N PHE A 128 -7.12 -4.79 17.05
CA PHE A 128 -7.78 -3.49 17.14
C PHE A 128 -9.30 -3.60 17.32
N PHE A 129 -10.01 -4.27 16.40
CA PHE A 129 -11.47 -4.21 16.33
C PHE A 129 -12.16 -5.15 17.32
N ASP A 130 -11.60 -6.33 17.56
CA ASP A 130 -12.27 -7.36 18.37
C ASP A 130 -11.74 -7.34 19.81
N GLN A 131 -10.41 -7.21 19.96
CA GLN A 131 -9.75 -7.30 21.26
C GLN A 131 -9.47 -5.95 21.90
N GLN A 132 -9.56 -4.86 21.13
CA GLN A 132 -9.33 -3.49 21.60
C GLN A 132 -7.99 -3.34 22.36
N ARG A 133 -6.95 -4.04 21.91
CA ARG A 133 -5.64 -4.13 22.60
C ARG A 133 -5.01 -2.73 22.77
N PRO A 134 -4.84 -1.91 21.71
CA PRO A 134 -4.36 -0.52 21.86
C PRO A 134 -5.25 0.34 22.76
N GLN A 135 -6.57 0.27 22.57
CA GLN A 135 -7.59 1.05 23.30
C GLN A 135 -7.50 0.80 24.80
N SER A 136 -7.33 -0.47 25.21
CA SER A 136 -7.23 -0.85 26.63
C SER A 136 -6.03 -0.21 27.35
N ARG A 137 -5.07 0.32 26.58
CA ARG A 137 -3.87 1.02 27.08
C ARG A 137 -3.89 2.52 26.80
N GLY A 138 -4.98 3.06 26.27
CA GLY A 138 -5.05 4.47 25.86
C GLY A 138 -4.12 4.80 24.68
N ILE A 139 -3.69 3.82 23.90
CA ILE A 139 -2.80 4.01 22.75
C ILE A 139 -3.64 4.25 21.50
N VAL A 140 -3.28 5.28 20.74
CA VAL A 140 -3.78 5.53 19.39
C VAL A 140 -2.88 4.79 18.40
N PRO A 141 -3.42 3.86 17.59
CA PRO A 141 -2.62 3.22 16.57
C PRO A 141 -2.16 4.18 15.48
N VAL A 142 -1.08 3.80 14.81
CA VAL A 142 -0.50 4.51 13.67
C VAL A 142 -1.07 3.96 12.38
N VAL A 143 -1.01 2.64 12.20
CA VAL A 143 -1.62 1.93 11.07
C VAL A 143 -2.31 0.65 11.56
N ILE A 144 -3.54 0.42 11.13
CA ILE A 144 -4.30 -0.80 11.41
C ILE A 144 -4.36 -1.63 10.13
N HIS A 145 -4.01 -2.92 10.19
CA HIS A 145 -4.11 -3.81 9.01
C HIS A 145 -5.40 -4.62 9.02
N GLY A 146 -6.28 -4.38 8.05
CA GLY A 146 -7.64 -4.92 7.98
C GLY A 146 -7.78 -6.40 7.60
N ASN A 147 -6.70 -7.15 7.45
CA ASN A 147 -6.68 -8.51 6.88
C ASN A 147 -7.24 -9.62 7.80
N TRP A 148 -8.09 -9.27 8.77
CA TRP A 148 -8.79 -10.20 9.64
C TRP A 148 -10.17 -10.61 9.10
N LEU A 149 -10.85 -9.73 8.35
CA LEU A 149 -12.13 -10.04 7.70
C LEU A 149 -11.93 -10.41 6.24
N VAL A 150 -12.71 -11.38 5.77
CA VAL A 150 -12.76 -11.76 4.36
C VAL A 150 -13.98 -11.10 3.69
N GLY A 151 -13.77 -10.53 2.50
CA GLY A 151 -14.81 -9.88 1.70
C GLY A 151 -14.91 -8.37 1.92
N LEU A 152 -15.42 -7.66 0.90
CA LEU A 152 -15.57 -6.21 0.91
C LEU A 152 -16.66 -5.75 1.89
N GLU A 153 -17.85 -6.34 1.79
CA GLU A 153 -19.01 -5.94 2.60
C GLU A 153 -18.76 -6.00 4.12
N PRO A 154 -18.19 -7.09 4.68
CA PRO A 154 -17.89 -7.12 6.11
C PRO A 154 -16.86 -6.08 6.53
N LYS A 155 -15.85 -5.79 5.68
CA LYS A 155 -14.83 -4.77 5.94
C LYS A 155 -15.46 -3.38 5.98
N VAL A 156 -16.25 -3.02 4.95
CA VAL A 156 -16.94 -1.73 4.88
C VAL A 156 -17.88 -1.54 6.07
N LYS A 157 -18.70 -2.55 6.38
CA LYS A 157 -19.60 -2.51 7.54
C LYS A 157 -18.86 -2.28 8.85
N ARG A 158 -17.70 -2.93 9.04
CA ARG A 158 -16.87 -2.74 10.22
C ARG A 158 -16.29 -1.34 10.30
N LEU A 159 -15.76 -0.80 9.20
CA LEU A 159 -15.22 0.55 9.16
C LEU A 159 -16.29 1.59 9.47
N LEU A 160 -17.51 1.42 8.95
CA LEU A 160 -18.67 2.27 9.31
C LEU A 160 -19.00 2.18 10.79
N ALA A 161 -19.08 0.96 11.34
CA ALA A 161 -19.40 0.75 12.76
C ALA A 161 -18.35 1.35 13.71
N TRP A 162 -17.11 1.48 13.25
CA TRP A 162 -16.01 2.11 13.97
C TRP A 162 -15.79 3.57 13.60
N ASN A 163 -16.69 4.15 12.79
CA ASN A 163 -16.63 5.54 12.36
C ASN A 163 -15.29 5.91 11.68
N LEU A 164 -14.73 4.97 10.91
CA LEU A 164 -13.46 5.10 10.19
C LEU A 164 -13.65 5.46 8.71
N ILE A 165 -14.88 5.38 8.20
CA ILE A 165 -15.23 5.83 6.85
C ILE A 165 -16.56 6.58 6.90
N ALA A 166 -16.64 7.68 6.15
CA ALA A 166 -17.83 8.52 6.07
C ALA A 166 -18.77 8.10 4.93
N ALA A 167 -18.27 7.37 3.94
CA ALA A 167 -19.02 7.10 2.73
C ALA A 167 -18.72 5.74 2.12
N THR A 168 -19.73 5.24 1.40
CA THR A 168 -19.67 4.14 0.45
C THR A 168 -20.08 4.66 -0.93
N ALA A 169 -20.08 3.81 -1.95
CA ALA A 169 -20.54 4.21 -3.29
C ALA A 169 -22.00 4.73 -3.32
N ASN A 170 -22.83 4.33 -2.35
CA ASN A 170 -24.27 4.59 -2.36
C ASN A 170 -24.75 5.44 -1.18
N VAL A 171 -23.95 5.59 -0.12
CA VAL A 171 -24.37 6.22 1.14
C VAL A 171 -23.24 7.08 1.67
N CYS A 172 -23.54 8.34 2.00
CA CYS A 172 -22.66 9.23 2.74
C CYS A 172 -23.30 9.51 4.10
N SER A 173 -22.60 9.17 5.17
CA SER A 173 -23.01 9.41 6.55
C SER A 173 -22.02 10.39 7.18
N PRO A 174 -22.50 11.40 7.94
CA PRO A 174 -21.60 12.22 8.74
C PRO A 174 -20.79 11.31 9.65
N LEU A 175 -19.47 11.53 9.73
CA LEU A 175 -18.70 10.93 10.81
C LEU A 175 -19.23 11.53 12.11
N GLU A 176 -19.72 10.71 13.03
CA GLU A 176 -19.98 11.16 14.39
C GLU A 176 -18.65 11.69 14.97
N SER A 177 -18.70 12.56 15.99
CA SER A 177 -17.49 13.19 16.54
C SER A 177 -16.51 12.14 17.08
N GLY A 178 -15.59 11.70 16.21
CA GLY A 178 -14.35 10.98 16.46
C GLY A 178 -14.47 9.59 17.09
N ILE A 179 -13.59 8.68 16.66
CA ILE A 179 -13.03 7.72 17.62
C ILE A 179 -12.50 8.56 18.80
N PRO A 180 -12.74 8.18 20.08
CA PRO A 180 -12.51 9.02 21.28
C PRO A 180 -11.03 9.31 21.60
N TYR A 181 -10.17 9.37 20.61
CA TYR A 181 -8.78 9.74 20.77
C TYR A 181 -8.63 11.25 20.61
N SER A 182 -8.47 11.88 21.78
CA SER A 182 -8.18 13.29 22.01
C SER A 182 -7.30 13.89 20.91
N SER A 183 -7.85 14.84 20.18
CA SER A 183 -7.14 15.69 19.23
C SER A 183 -6.24 16.67 19.99
N SER A 184 -5.03 16.24 20.34
CA SER A 184 -3.92 17.16 20.66
C SER A 184 -3.08 17.50 19.41
N HIS A 185 -3.52 17.10 18.22
CA HIS A 185 -2.83 17.48 16.99
C HIS A 185 -3.09 18.95 16.69
N ASP A 186 -2.03 19.72 16.95
CA ASP A 186 -1.78 21.07 16.49
C ASP A 186 -2.36 21.29 15.09
N ASN A 187 -3.02 22.43 14.88
CA ASN A 187 -3.76 22.80 13.67
C ASN A 187 -2.83 23.07 12.46
N THR A 188 -1.67 22.42 12.40
CA THR A 188 -0.80 22.43 11.25
C THR A 188 -1.50 21.67 10.13
N ARG A 189 -2.05 22.42 9.16
CA ARG A 189 -2.58 21.87 7.90
C ARG A 189 -1.65 20.78 7.38
N VAL A 190 -2.13 19.54 7.35
CA VAL A 190 -1.42 18.43 6.71
C VAL A 190 -1.29 18.76 5.24
N HIS A 191 -0.07 19.02 4.78
CA HIS A 191 0.19 19.30 3.38
C HIS A 191 0.22 17.98 2.60
N LEU A 192 -0.95 17.46 2.25
CA LEU A 192 -1.08 16.26 1.43
C LEU A 192 -0.60 16.54 0.00
N ARG A 193 0.50 15.89 -0.40
CA ARG A 193 0.96 15.84 -1.79
C ARG A 193 0.77 14.43 -2.33
N ILE A 194 -0.05 14.28 -3.37
CA ILE A 194 -0.27 12.99 -4.02
C ILE A 194 0.57 12.94 -5.28
N ARG A 195 1.48 11.96 -5.38
CA ARG A 195 2.27 11.71 -6.59
C ARG A 195 1.69 10.54 -7.39
N VAL A 196 1.24 10.80 -8.61
CA VAL A 196 0.71 9.78 -9.52
C VAL A 196 1.79 9.39 -10.53
N LEU A 197 2.15 8.10 -10.58
CA LEU A 197 3.08 7.56 -11.55
C LEU A 197 2.32 6.76 -12.62
N SER A 198 2.14 7.34 -13.81
CA SER A 198 1.45 6.67 -14.91
C SER A 198 2.46 5.99 -15.87
N TYR A 199 2.88 4.77 -15.53
CA TYR A 199 3.79 3.95 -16.35
C TYR A 199 3.16 3.52 -17.69
N ASN A 200 3.18 4.37 -18.72
CA ASN A 200 2.60 4.13 -20.05
C ASN A 200 1.13 3.62 -20.00
N ARG A 201 0.32 4.18 -19.10
CA ARG A 201 -1.11 3.83 -18.97
C ARG A 201 -2.00 5.05 -19.19
N LEU A 202 -1.98 5.59 -20.40
CA LEU A 202 -2.75 6.78 -20.80
C LEU A 202 -4.23 6.65 -20.39
N LYS A 203 -4.89 5.56 -20.76
CA LYS A 203 -6.31 5.36 -20.43
C LYS A 203 -6.58 5.34 -18.93
N SER A 204 -5.66 4.81 -18.13
CA SER A 204 -5.81 4.81 -16.66
C SER A 204 -5.62 6.21 -16.08
N LEU A 205 -4.63 6.96 -16.57
CA LEU A 205 -4.44 8.34 -16.15
C LEU A 205 -5.62 9.23 -16.57
N GLN A 206 -6.14 9.07 -17.79
CA GLN A 206 -7.35 9.76 -18.24
C GLN A 206 -8.54 9.48 -17.32
N ARG A 207 -8.81 8.20 -17.00
CA ARG A 207 -9.90 7.86 -16.06
C ARG A 207 -9.69 8.49 -14.70
N LEU A 208 -8.47 8.46 -14.16
CA LEU A 208 -8.15 9.11 -12.89
C LEU A 208 -8.42 10.62 -12.95
N LEU A 209 -7.91 11.30 -13.97
CA LEU A 209 -8.11 12.74 -14.14
C LEU A 209 -9.57 13.10 -14.31
N SER A 210 -10.33 12.33 -15.09
CA SER A 210 -11.77 12.50 -15.23
C SER A 210 -12.50 12.29 -13.90
N SER A 211 -12.12 11.28 -13.11
CA SER A 211 -12.68 11.05 -11.77
C SER A 211 -12.37 12.18 -10.80
N LEU A 212 -11.15 12.73 -10.85
CA LEU A 212 -10.76 13.88 -10.02
C LEU A 212 -11.54 15.14 -10.42
N LEU A 213 -11.70 15.41 -11.72
CA LEU A 213 -12.42 16.59 -12.21
C LEU A 213 -13.90 16.64 -11.80
N VAL A 214 -14.55 15.49 -11.61
CA VAL A 214 -15.97 15.41 -11.24
C VAL A 214 -16.19 15.15 -9.75
N ALA A 215 -15.12 14.97 -8.97
CA ALA A 215 -15.23 14.75 -7.54
C ALA A 215 -15.69 16.04 -6.84
N ASN A 216 -16.59 15.90 -5.87
CA ASN A 216 -17.00 17.03 -5.03
C ASN A 216 -16.06 17.14 -3.83
N TYR A 217 -15.22 18.16 -3.82
CA TYR A 217 -14.23 18.39 -2.77
C TYR A 217 -14.74 19.23 -1.59
N LEU A 218 -16.02 19.67 -1.60
CA LEU A 218 -16.62 20.48 -0.53
C LEU A 218 -15.81 21.74 -0.18
N GLY A 219 -15.03 22.27 -1.13
CA GLY A 219 -14.17 23.44 -0.95
C GLY A 219 -12.75 23.16 -0.47
N ASP A 220 -12.39 21.89 -0.25
CA ASP A 220 -11.01 21.47 0.03
C ASP A 220 -10.15 21.43 -1.23
N SER A 221 -8.83 21.47 -1.05
CA SER A 221 -7.87 21.38 -2.15
C SER A 221 -6.65 20.56 -1.76
N VAL A 222 -6.19 19.71 -2.69
CA VAL A 222 -4.99 18.87 -2.51
C VAL A 222 -4.01 19.18 -3.64
N GLU A 223 -2.71 19.27 -3.33
CA GLU A 223 -1.67 19.38 -4.37
C GLU A 223 -1.44 18.00 -5.01
N LEU A 224 -1.65 17.93 -6.33
CA LEU A 224 -1.39 16.73 -7.13
C LEU A 224 -0.15 16.94 -7.98
N GLU A 225 0.84 16.06 -7.81
CA GLU A 225 1.99 15.96 -8.70
C GLU A 225 1.82 14.73 -9.59
N ILE A 226 1.76 14.92 -10.91
CA ILE A 226 1.59 13.80 -11.84
C ILE A 226 2.89 13.64 -12.63
N SER A 227 3.58 12.53 -12.40
CA SER A 227 4.78 12.17 -13.15
C SER A 227 4.43 11.09 -14.18
N ILE A 228 4.75 11.37 -15.43
CA ILE A 228 4.57 10.44 -16.54
C ILE A 228 5.96 9.96 -16.94
N ASP A 229 6.22 8.66 -16.80
CA ASP A 229 7.50 8.10 -17.20
C ASP A 229 7.75 8.31 -18.69
N ARG A 230 9.01 8.64 -19.01
CA ARG A 230 9.44 8.69 -20.41
C ARG A 230 9.42 7.26 -20.99
N PRO A 231 9.03 7.08 -22.27
CA PRO A 231 9.13 5.79 -22.93
C PRO A 231 10.58 5.28 -22.89
N SER A 232 10.77 3.96 -22.78
CA SER A 232 12.10 3.37 -22.84
C SER A 232 12.77 3.66 -24.19
N SER A 233 14.10 3.54 -24.26
CA SER A 233 14.86 3.69 -25.52
C SER A 233 14.38 2.74 -26.63
N ASN A 234 13.77 1.62 -26.23
CA ASN A 234 13.29 0.57 -27.13
C ASN A 234 11.77 0.65 -27.35
N ALA A 235 11.12 1.75 -26.96
CA ALA A 235 9.69 1.92 -27.13
C ALA A 235 9.32 2.01 -28.62
N THR A 236 8.16 1.44 -28.98
CA THR A 236 7.63 1.52 -30.34
C THR A 236 7.23 2.97 -30.68
N ALA A 237 7.21 3.31 -31.96
CA ALA A 237 6.73 4.62 -32.41
C ALA A 237 5.31 4.93 -31.91
N ALA A 238 4.44 3.91 -31.84
CA ALA A 238 3.10 4.03 -31.28
C ALA A 238 3.13 4.42 -29.78
N ALA A 239 3.95 3.75 -28.97
CA ALA A 239 4.09 4.08 -27.54
C ALA A 239 4.67 5.48 -27.31
N ILE A 240 5.61 5.91 -28.16
CA ILE A 240 6.17 7.27 -28.14
C ILE A 240 5.09 8.30 -28.48
N ASN A 241 4.25 8.03 -29.49
CA ASN A 241 3.17 8.92 -29.89
C ASN A 241 2.09 9.03 -28.80
N GLU A 242 1.71 7.90 -28.19
CA GLU A 242 0.77 7.85 -27.06
C GLU A 242 1.29 8.67 -25.86
N TRP A 243 2.59 8.54 -25.54
CA TRP A 243 3.22 9.36 -24.51
C TRP A 243 3.19 10.85 -24.85
N LYS A 244 3.50 11.25 -26.09
CA LYS A 244 3.43 12.65 -26.52
C LYS A 244 2.01 13.22 -26.40
N GLN A 245 1.00 12.45 -26.81
CA GLN A 245 -0.41 12.83 -26.66
C GLN A 245 -0.78 13.01 -25.19
N LEU A 246 -0.29 12.12 -24.31
CA LEU A 246 -0.52 12.23 -22.88
C LEU A 246 0.13 13.50 -22.28
N THR A 247 1.38 13.78 -22.63
CA THR A 247 2.08 14.99 -22.18
C THR A 247 1.42 16.26 -22.72
N ALA A 248 0.91 16.24 -23.95
CA ALA A 248 0.16 17.36 -24.53
C ALA A 248 -1.18 17.58 -23.82
N TYR A 249 -1.95 16.52 -23.57
CA TYR A 249 -3.20 16.57 -22.80
C TYR A 249 -2.99 17.18 -21.41
N MET A 250 -1.89 16.81 -20.75
CA MET A 250 -1.50 17.42 -19.48
C MET A 250 -1.01 18.87 -19.66
N GLY A 251 -0.25 19.18 -20.70
CA GLY A 251 0.24 20.55 -20.95
C GLY A 251 -0.87 21.56 -21.20
N ASP A 252 -1.90 21.17 -21.95
CA ASP A 252 -3.07 22.00 -22.26
C ASP A 252 -4.06 22.06 -21.08
N GLY A 253 -4.16 21.00 -20.29
CA GLY A 253 -5.02 20.95 -19.09
C GLY A 253 -4.40 21.55 -17.82
N VAL A 254 -3.06 21.56 -17.68
CA VAL A 254 -2.33 21.88 -16.44
C VAL A 254 -1.60 23.23 -16.48
N ARG A 255 -1.34 23.81 -17.67
CA ARG A 255 -0.79 25.19 -17.75
C ARG A 255 -1.78 26.26 -17.29
N ASN A 256 -3.07 25.95 -17.23
CA ASN A 256 -4.02 26.74 -16.45
C ASN A 256 -4.03 26.19 -15.02
N SER A 257 -3.23 26.81 -14.15
CA SER A 257 -3.13 26.53 -12.72
C SER A 257 -4.47 26.17 -12.07
N SER A 258 -4.77 24.89 -11.93
CA SER A 258 -5.88 24.44 -11.09
C SER A 258 -5.28 23.86 -9.82
N LYS A 259 -5.27 24.69 -8.78
CA LYS A 259 -5.74 24.18 -7.49
C LYS A 259 -7.07 23.48 -7.80
N PHE A 260 -7.12 22.16 -7.72
CA PHE A 260 -8.41 21.48 -7.68
C PHE A 260 -9.07 21.98 -6.39
N ARG A 261 -10.10 22.82 -6.55
CA ARG A 261 -10.99 23.30 -5.48
C ARG A 261 -12.26 22.48 -5.50
#